data_AF-A0A7C3SA63-F1
#
_entry.id   AF-A0A7C3SA63-F1
#
_cell.length_a   1.000
_cell.length_b   1.000
_cell.length_c   1.000
_cell.angle_alpha   90.00
_cell.angle_beta   90.00
_cell.angle_gamma   90.00
#
_symmetry.space_group_name_H-M   'P 1'
#
loop_
_entity.id
_entity.type
_entity.pdbx_description
1 polymer ?
#
loop_
_entity_poly.entity_id
_entity_poly.type
_entity_poly.pdbx_seq_one_letter_code
_entity_poly.pdbx_strand_id
1 'polypeptide(L)'
;MANENKVMLTVLLHHDQSKPLEEIMAHLKKTGFYRDFPPEGTEVVSWVVAMSYGFIIQVRVEADKIRNLNRFIEQKAWGAFRYEVFPSYDFVPIAAQLKKDHA
;
A
#
# COMPACT_ATOMS: atom_id res chain seq x y z
N MET A 1 22.99 1.27 10.14
CA MET A 1 21.58 1.13 10.55
C MET A 1 20.72 1.47 9.36
N ALA A 2 20.42 0.49 8.49
CA ALA A 2 19.72 0.72 7.22
C ALA A 2 18.19 0.87 7.37
N ASN A 3 17.66 0.63 8.58
CA ASN A 3 16.23 0.73 8.90
C ASN A 3 15.79 2.08 9.49
N GLU A 4 16.70 3.03 9.75
CA GLU A 4 16.35 4.27 10.46
C GLU A 4 15.66 5.33 9.59
N ASN A 5 15.69 5.21 8.27
CA ASN A 5 15.15 6.25 7.37
C ASN A 5 14.01 5.75 6.45
N LYS A 6 13.28 4.72 6.88
CA LYS A 6 12.08 4.25 6.19
C LYS A 6 10.82 4.59 7.00
N VAL A 7 9.81 5.13 6.33
CA VAL A 7 8.46 5.30 6.88
C VAL A 7 7.59 4.12 6.47
N MET A 8 6.71 3.67 7.35
CA MET A 8 5.69 2.69 7.00
C MET A 8 4.42 3.41 6.56
N LEU A 9 3.84 2.95 5.44
CA LEU A 9 2.61 3.48 4.87
C LEU A 9 1.62 2.34 4.66
N THR A 10 0.35 2.61 4.95
CA THR A 10 -0.78 1.76 4.58
C THR A 10 -1.46 2.38 3.36
N VAL A 11 -1.42 1.68 2.23
CA VAL A 11 -2.10 2.01 0.98
C VAL A 11 -3.38 1.19 0.90
N LEU A 12 -4.50 1.89 0.77
CA LEU A 12 -5.82 1.32 0.62
C LEU A 12 -6.28 1.58 -0.81
N LEU A 13 -6.55 0.52 -1.58
CA LEU A 13 -7.06 0.60 -2.94
C LEU A 13 -8.46 0.00 -2.98
N HIS A 14 -9.47 0.86 -2.87
CA HIS A 14 -10.86 0.47 -2.89
C HIS A 14 -11.32 0.08 -4.28
N HIS A 15 -11.97 -1.07 -4.40
CA HIS A 15 -12.69 -1.45 -5.63
C HIS A 15 -13.72 -0.38 -6.00
N ASP A 16 -13.75 -0.07 -7.29
CA ASP A 16 -14.85 0.67 -7.89
C ASP A 16 -15.90 -0.34 -8.39
N GLN A 17 -16.98 -0.51 -7.63
CA GLN A 17 -18.06 -1.44 -7.98
C GLN A 17 -18.89 -1.00 -9.18
N SER A 18 -18.65 0.20 -9.72
CA SER A 18 -19.22 0.59 -11.02
C SER A 18 -18.52 -0.08 -12.21
N LYS A 19 -17.36 -0.74 -11.97
CA LYS A 19 -16.56 -1.39 -13.01
C LYS A 19 -16.49 -2.91 -12.80
N PRO A 20 -16.71 -3.71 -13.84
CA PRO A 20 -16.49 -5.15 -13.77
C PRO A 20 -14.99 -5.46 -13.60
N LEU A 21 -14.70 -6.65 -13.07
CA LEU A 21 -13.32 -7.10 -12.83
C LEU A 21 -12.45 -7.06 -14.09
N GLU A 22 -13.03 -7.39 -15.26
CA GLU A 22 -12.31 -7.37 -16.53
C GLU A 22 -11.80 -5.97 -16.89
N GLU A 23 -12.62 -4.94 -16.71
CA GLU A 23 -12.21 -3.55 -16.95
C GLU A 23 -11.11 -3.10 -15.99
N ILE A 24 -11.22 -3.46 -14.71
CA ILE A 24 -10.18 -3.19 -13.70
C ILE A 24 -8.87 -3.84 -14.14
N MET A 25 -8.89 -5.12 -14.51
CA MET A 25 -7.69 -5.86 -14.91
C MET A 25 -7.09 -5.32 -16.21
N ALA A 26 -7.92 -4.94 -17.19
CA ALA A 26 -7.46 -4.30 -18.42
C ALA A 26 -6.77 -2.96 -18.15
N HIS A 27 -7.32 -2.14 -17.24
CA HIS A 27 -6.70 -0.89 -16.81
C HIS A 27 -5.34 -1.14 -16.15
N LEU A 28 -5.27 -2.04 -15.16
CA LEU A 28 -4.03 -2.35 -14.44
C LEU A 28 -2.95 -2.92 -15.37
N LYS A 29 -3.33 -3.72 -16.37
CA LYS A 29 -2.43 -4.21 -17.41
C LYS A 29 -1.94 -3.07 -18.30
N LYS A 30 -2.83 -2.19 -18.76
CA LYS A 30 -2.50 -1.04 -19.61
C LYS A 30 -1.55 -0.06 -18.91
N THR A 31 -1.81 0.25 -17.65
CA THR A 31 -0.96 1.17 -16.88
C THR A 31 0.34 0.51 -16.45
N GLY A 32 0.37 -0.82 -16.32
CA GLY A 32 1.53 -1.58 -15.88
C GLY A 32 1.65 -1.66 -14.36
N PHE A 33 0.53 -1.56 -13.63
CA PHE A 33 0.50 -1.58 -12.17
C PHE A 33 1.28 -2.76 -11.58
N TYR A 34 0.96 -4.00 -11.97
CA TYR A 34 1.64 -5.18 -11.43
C TYR A 34 3.09 -5.33 -11.88
N ARG A 35 3.44 -4.83 -13.07
CA ARG A 35 4.80 -4.92 -13.63
C ARG A 35 5.76 -3.98 -12.88
N ASP A 36 5.27 -2.78 -12.55
CA ASP A 36 6.11 -1.69 -12.03
C ASP A 36 6.02 -1.56 -10.50
N PHE A 37 5.21 -2.40 -9.82
CA PHE A 37 5.08 -2.41 -8.37
C PHE A 37 6.06 -3.42 -7.72
N PRO A 38 6.72 -3.08 -6.59
CA PRO A 38 6.76 -1.76 -5.95
C PRO A 38 7.71 -0.79 -6.68
N PRO A 39 7.47 0.54 -6.61
CA PRO A 39 8.39 1.53 -7.17
C PRO A 39 9.71 1.60 -6.38
N GLU A 40 10.74 2.20 -6.98
CA GLU A 40 12.06 2.39 -6.36
C GLU A 40 11.96 2.98 -4.94
N GLY A 41 12.72 2.40 -4.01
CA GLY A 41 12.76 2.82 -2.61
C GLY A 41 11.60 2.30 -1.74
N THR A 42 10.74 1.43 -2.29
CA THR A 42 9.58 0.84 -1.61
C THR A 42 9.76 -0.66 -1.41
N GLU A 43 9.55 -1.12 -0.18
CA GLU A 43 9.56 -2.52 0.23
C GLU A 43 8.13 -2.93 0.64
N VAL A 44 7.62 -4.04 0.11
CA VAL A 44 6.30 -4.56 0.49
C VAL A 44 6.39 -5.33 1.81
N VAL A 45 5.60 -4.93 2.79
CA VAL A 45 5.45 -5.61 4.09
C VAL A 45 4.29 -6.60 4.04
N SER A 46 3.15 -6.16 3.51
CA SER A 46 1.97 -7.01 3.33
C SER A 46 1.15 -6.53 2.13
N TRP A 47 0.48 -7.47 1.47
CA TRP A 47 -0.47 -7.19 0.39
C TRP A 47 -1.61 -8.21 0.47
N VAL A 48 -2.80 -7.74 0.81
CA VAL A 48 -3.99 -8.59 0.92
C VAL A 48 -5.15 -8.02 0.11
N VAL A 49 -6.03 -8.89 -0.36
CA VAL A 49 -7.36 -8.51 -0.84
C VAL A 49 -8.33 -8.67 0.32
N ALA A 50 -8.92 -7.57 0.79
CA ALA A 50 -10.10 -7.61 1.62
C ALA A 50 -11.33 -7.65 0.70
N MET A 51 -12.10 -8.73 0.76
CA MET A 51 -13.28 -8.92 -0.09
C MET A 51 -14.23 -7.73 0.00
N SER A 52 -14.77 -7.29 -1.14
CA SER A 52 -15.62 -6.09 -1.29
C SER A 52 -14.96 -4.74 -0.97
N TYR A 53 -13.78 -4.74 -0.36
CA TYR A 53 -13.00 -3.55 -0.08
C TYR A 53 -11.98 -3.30 -1.19
N GLY A 54 -11.07 -4.25 -1.41
CA GLY A 54 -9.98 -4.14 -2.39
C GLY A 54 -8.64 -4.44 -1.75
N PHE A 55 -7.57 -3.82 -2.26
CA PHE A 55 -6.24 -4.10 -1.73
C PHE A 55 -5.96 -3.28 -0.47
N ILE A 56 -5.41 -3.95 0.52
CA ILE A 56 -4.75 -3.32 1.67
C ILE A 56 -3.28 -3.71 1.56
N ILE A 57 -2.43 -2.71 1.38
CA ILE A 57 -1.01 -2.90 1.13
C ILE A 57 -0.23 -2.10 2.17
N GLN A 58 0.63 -2.76 2.93
CA GLN A 58 1.58 -2.09 3.80
C GLN A 58 2.95 -2.11 3.14
N VAL A 59 3.60 -0.95 3.12
CA VAL A 59 4.93 -0.78 2.55
C VAL A 59 5.84 -0.02 3.50
N ARG A 60 7.14 -0.27 3.43
CA ARG A 60 8.17 0.62 3.98
C ARG A 60 8.81 1.38 2.84
N VAL A 61 8.89 2.70 2.96
CA VAL A 61 9.42 3.58 1.91
C VAL A 61 10.56 4.41 2.48
N GLU A 62 11.66 4.50 1.75
CA GLU A 62 12.72 5.46 2.04
C GLU A 62 12.15 6.88 2.07
N ALA A 63 12.50 7.67 3.08
CA ALA A 63 11.86 8.96 3.34
C ALA A 63 11.94 9.93 2.15
N ASP A 64 13.04 9.92 1.40
CA ASP A 64 13.27 10.73 0.20
C ASP A 64 12.56 10.17 -1.06
N LYS A 65 12.05 8.94 -1.00
CA LYS A 65 11.36 8.25 -2.11
C LYS A 65 9.84 8.17 -1.95
N ILE A 66 9.25 8.75 -0.90
CA ILE A 66 7.79 8.80 -0.70
C ILE A 66 7.06 9.33 -1.95
N ARG A 67 7.63 10.34 -2.62
CA ARG A 67 7.09 10.88 -3.87
C ARG A 67 6.97 9.84 -4.99
N ASN A 68 7.89 8.88 -5.07
CA ASN A 68 7.85 7.81 -6.06
C ASN A 68 6.64 6.91 -5.86
N LEU A 69 6.33 6.55 -4.60
CA LEU A 69 5.11 5.80 -4.29
C LEU A 69 3.86 6.58 -4.68
N ASN A 70 3.75 7.87 -4.30
CA ASN A 70 2.58 8.67 -4.63
C ASN A 70 2.34 8.73 -6.14
N ARG A 71 3.39 9.03 -6.92
CA ARG A 71 3.30 9.08 -8.38
C ARG A 71 2.95 7.72 -8.99
N PHE A 72 3.48 6.63 -8.44
CA PHE A 72 3.13 5.29 -8.88
C PHE A 72 1.61 5.05 -8.72
N ILE A 73 1.04 5.37 -7.55
CA ILE A 73 -0.40 5.19 -7.30
C ILE A 73 -1.24 6.05 -8.24
N GLU A 74 -0.91 7.34 -8.38
CA GLU A 74 -1.61 8.28 -9.27
C GLU A 74 -1.56 7.85 -10.75
N GLN A 75 -0.44 7.29 -11.21
CA GLN A 75 -0.28 6.93 -12.63
C GLN A 75 -0.80 5.53 -12.95
N LYS A 76 -0.77 4.62 -11.98
CA LYS A 76 -0.93 3.18 -12.24
C LYS A 76 -2.21 2.59 -11.64
N ALA A 77 -2.60 3.05 -10.45
CA ALA A 77 -3.77 2.55 -9.72
C ALA A 77 -5.01 3.43 -9.91
N TRP A 78 -4.82 4.75 -10.06
CA TRP A 78 -5.93 5.69 -10.28
C TRP A 78 -6.72 5.30 -11.54
N GLY A 79 -8.04 5.24 -11.39
CA GLY A 79 -8.97 4.86 -12.45
C GLY A 79 -9.41 3.40 -12.33
N ALA A 80 -8.59 2.52 -11.77
CA ALA A 80 -9.00 1.17 -11.37
C ALA A 80 -9.53 1.14 -9.93
N PHE A 81 -8.98 2.00 -9.07
CA PHE A 81 -9.31 2.08 -7.65
C PHE A 81 -9.53 3.52 -7.20
N ARG A 82 -10.33 3.70 -6.14
CA ARG A 82 -10.21 4.87 -5.25
C ARG A 82 -9.12 4.57 -4.23
N TYR A 83 -8.22 5.51 -3.97
CA TYR A 83 -7.08 5.25 -3.11
C TYR A 83 -7.00 6.18 -1.91
N GLU A 84 -6.49 5.65 -0.80
CA GLU A 84 -6.12 6.39 0.40
C GLU A 84 -4.75 5.90 0.87
N VAL A 85 -3.90 6.81 1.36
CA VAL A 85 -2.55 6.47 1.84
C VAL A 85 -2.34 7.13 3.19
N PHE A 86 -1.99 6.33 4.19
CA PHE A 86 -1.79 6.79 5.57
C PHE A 86 -0.42 6.39 6.09
N PRO A 87 0.31 7.29 6.77
CA PRO A 87 1.40 6.90 7.64
C PRO A 87 0.93 5.90 8.68
N SER A 88 1.68 4.82 8.88
CA SER A 88 1.40 3.79 9.87
C SER A 88 2.69 3.29 10.50
N TYR A 89 2.58 2.52 11.58
CA TYR A 89 3.72 1.92 12.27
C TYR A 89 3.34 0.56 12.82
N ASP A 90 4.34 -0.29 13.05
CA ASP A 90 4.11 -1.62 13.58
C ASP A 90 3.78 -1.55 15.08
N PHE A 91 2.50 -1.78 15.39
CA PHE A 91 2.01 -1.75 16.76
C PHE A 91 2.22 -3.07 17.51
N VAL A 92 2.60 -4.17 16.83
CA VAL A 92 2.76 -5.49 17.45
C VAL A 92 3.75 -5.47 18.64
N PRO A 93 4.97 -4.92 18.54
CA PRO A 93 5.89 -4.89 19.69
C PRO A 93 5.35 -4.04 20.85
N ILE A 94 4.67 -2.92 20.55
CA ILE A 94 4.07 -2.05 21.57
C ILE A 94 2.93 -2.79 22.27
N ALA A 95 2.04 -3.44 21.52
CA ALA A 95 0.95 -4.24 22.06
C ALA A 95 1.45 -5.40 22.94
N ALA A 96 2.54 -6.06 22.55
CA ALA A 96 3.15 -7.13 23.34
C ALA A 96 3.69 -6.62 24.69
N GLN A 97 4.24 -5.40 24.72
CA GLN A 97 4.68 -4.76 25.96
C GLN A 97 3.50 -4.34 26.83
N LEU A 98 2.51 -3.64 26.27
CA LEU A 98 1.31 -3.21 27.00
C LEU A 98 0.56 -4.40 27.63
N LYS A 99 0.52 -5.55 26.97
CA LYS A 99 -0.07 -6.78 27.53
C LYS A 99 0.66 -7.28 28.78
N LYS A 100 1.96 -7.04 28.92
CA LYS A 100 2.73 -7.37 30.13
C LYS A 100 2.51 -6.34 31.23
N ASP A 101 2.48 -5.06 30.86
CA ASP A 101 2.37 -3.95 31.81
C ASP A 101 0.96 -3.82 32.42
N HIS A 102 -0.06 -4.27 31.70
CA HIS A 102 -1.47 -4.23 32.14
C HIS A 102 -1.99 -5.58 32.69
N ALA A 103 -1.12 -6.58 32.82
CA ALA A 103 -1.47 -7.85 33.47
C ALA A 103 -1.39 -7.73 34.99
#